data_AF-A0A239C5C5-F1
#
_entry.id   AF-A0A239C5C5-F1
#
_cell.length_a   1.000
_cell.length_b   1.000
_cell.length_c   1.000
_cell.angle_alpha   90.00
_cell.angle_beta   90.00
_cell.angle_gamma   90.00
#
_symmetry.space_group_name_H-M   'P 1'
#
loop_
_entity.id
_entity.type
_entity.pdbx_description
1 polymer ?
#
loop_
_entity_poly.entity_id
_entity_poly.type
_entity_poly.pdbx_seq_one_letter_code
_entity_poly.pdbx_strand_id
1 'polypeptide(L)'
;MKMKKILLLMLATVTLWSCSSDDSNVLPESFENGVIISIADITTNVIFNNNLDGRLDIDLEYRDAENGSLLDKVDIFVTFLDKTDNTGNNNGVIEEEVLLRTVENTGFSIGDNDFPVHNLVITTEDYLSITNNTLDGITAGDEYITRFEVTLTDGRVFSTNNTGSNGGLISNFNVVTSVE
;
A
#
# COMPACT_ATOMS: atom_id res chain seq x y z
N MET A 1 31.02 -24.80 67.53
CA MET A 1 30.31 -26.07 67.20
C MET A 1 29.35 -25.75 66.06
N LYS A 2 29.64 -26.10 64.79
CA LYS A 2 29.20 -27.34 64.09
C LYS A 2 27.70 -27.61 64.29
N MET A 3 26.83 -27.90 63.32
CA MET A 3 26.86 -28.02 61.85
C MET A 3 25.40 -28.32 61.41
N LYS A 4 24.97 -27.72 60.29
CA LYS A 4 24.09 -28.21 59.20
C LYS A 4 22.93 -29.20 59.47
N LYS A 5 21.72 -28.86 58.94
CA LYS A 5 20.85 -29.64 58.02
C LYS A 5 19.93 -28.64 57.28
N ILE A 6 20.17 -28.28 56.01
CA ILE A 6 19.56 -28.81 54.76
C ILE A 6 18.04 -29.01 54.85
N LEU A 7 17.26 -28.18 54.13
CA LEU A 7 16.13 -28.54 53.26
C LEU A 7 15.67 -27.24 52.52
N LEU A 8 15.89 -27.11 51.20
CA LEU A 8 14.89 -27.36 50.13
C LEU A 8 13.88 -26.19 50.03
N LEU A 9 13.51 -25.56 48.92
CA LEU A 9 13.77 -25.60 47.47
C LEU A 9 12.75 -24.59 46.90
N MET A 10 12.97 -24.14 45.67
CA MET A 10 12.11 -23.24 44.86
C MET A 10 12.33 -21.74 45.03
N LEU A 11 13.50 -21.30 44.60
CA LEU A 11 13.59 -20.06 43.85
C LEU A 11 12.99 -20.34 42.46
N ALA A 12 11.69 -20.08 42.31
CA ALA A 12 11.01 -20.09 41.04
C ALA A 12 11.42 -18.84 40.23
N THR A 13 12.63 -18.86 39.67
CA THR A 13 12.96 -18.04 38.51
C THR A 13 12.25 -18.63 37.31
N VAL A 14 10.96 -18.33 37.20
CA VAL A 14 10.25 -18.38 35.91
C VAL A 14 10.90 -17.29 35.08
N THR A 15 11.92 -17.65 34.29
CA THR A 15 12.29 -16.87 33.13
C THR A 15 11.11 -16.96 32.19
N LEU A 16 10.18 -16.02 32.33
CA LEU A 16 9.23 -15.71 31.28
C LEU A 16 10.09 -15.28 30.10
N TRP A 17 10.37 -16.24 29.23
CA TRP A 17 10.61 -15.98 27.83
C TRP A 17 9.40 -15.17 27.38
N SER A 18 9.53 -13.85 27.44
CA SER A 18 8.79 -12.98 26.55
C SER A 18 9.32 -13.34 25.17
N CYS A 19 8.70 -14.33 24.54
CA CYS A 19 8.62 -14.34 23.10
C CYS A 19 7.77 -13.11 22.80
N SER A 20 8.40 -11.93 22.70
CA SER A 20 7.88 -10.97 21.77
C SER A 20 7.95 -11.73 20.46
N SER A 21 6.81 -12.18 19.97
CA SER A 21 6.65 -12.28 18.53
C SER A 21 6.80 -10.84 18.05
N ASP A 22 8.05 -10.41 17.91
CA ASP A 22 8.43 -9.41 16.94
C ASP A 22 7.93 -10.02 15.64
N ASP A 23 6.69 -9.71 15.26
CA ASP A 23 6.36 -9.47 13.86
C ASP A 23 7.21 -8.26 13.47
N SER A 24 8.51 -8.51 13.41
CA SER A 24 9.48 -7.58 12.92
C SER A 24 9.15 -7.44 11.45
N ASN A 25 9.22 -6.20 10.99
CA ASN A 25 9.25 -5.81 9.61
C ASN A 25 10.47 -6.42 8.91
N VAL A 26 10.60 -7.76 8.91
CA VAL A 26 11.71 -8.49 8.35
C VAL A 26 11.53 -8.47 6.85
N LEU A 27 12.18 -7.49 6.24
CA LEU A 27 12.54 -7.59 4.83
C LEU A 27 13.22 -8.96 4.64
N PRO A 28 12.78 -9.78 3.67
CA PRO A 28 13.32 -11.12 3.51
C PRO A 28 14.85 -11.04 3.35
N GLU A 29 15.59 -12.03 3.87
CA GLU A 29 17.07 -12.00 3.90
C GLU A 29 17.73 -11.82 2.51
N SER A 30 17.00 -12.01 1.41
CA SER A 30 17.44 -11.76 0.03
C SER A 30 17.00 -10.42 -0.56
N PHE A 31 16.63 -9.43 0.26
CA PHE A 31 16.10 -8.13 -0.17
C PHE A 31 17.19 -7.10 -0.52
N GLU A 32 18.24 -7.51 -1.23
CA GLU A 32 19.32 -6.58 -1.62
C GLU A 32 18.95 -5.66 -2.79
N ASN A 33 18.01 -6.08 -3.64
CA ASN A 33 17.70 -5.38 -4.90
C ASN A 33 16.21 -5.09 -5.11
N GLY A 34 15.38 -5.32 -4.09
CA GLY A 34 13.93 -5.20 -4.16
C GLY A 34 13.38 -3.94 -3.50
N VAL A 35 12.09 -3.72 -3.71
CA VAL A 35 11.29 -2.74 -2.97
C VAL A 35 9.98 -3.40 -2.53
N ILE A 36 9.40 -2.88 -1.45
CA ILE A 36 8.05 -3.20 -1.03
C ILE A 36 7.28 -1.89 -1.01
N ILE A 37 6.10 -1.93 -1.64
CA ILE A 37 5.06 -0.94 -1.40
C ILE A 37 3.85 -1.67 -0.83
N SER A 38 3.38 -1.20 0.31
CA SER A 38 2.30 -1.82 1.05
C SER A 38 1.32 -0.77 1.55
N ILE A 39 0.08 -1.21 1.76
CA ILE A 39 -0.93 -0.39 2.41
C ILE A 39 -0.78 -0.61 3.91
N ALA A 40 -0.34 0.41 4.64
CA ALA A 40 -0.20 0.39 6.09
C ALA A 40 -1.55 0.52 6.79
N ASP A 41 -2.45 1.35 6.25
CA ASP A 41 -3.81 1.53 6.73
C ASP A 41 -4.79 1.85 5.57
N ILE A 42 -6.06 1.47 5.75
CA ILE A 42 -7.15 1.84 4.84
C ILE A 42 -8.23 2.52 5.67
N THR A 43 -8.40 3.82 5.43
CA THR A 43 -9.54 4.57 5.99
C THR A 43 -10.78 4.36 5.12
N THR A 44 -10.66 4.39 3.79
CA THR A 44 -11.74 4.07 2.85
C THR A 44 -11.20 3.77 1.46
N ASN A 45 -11.92 2.96 0.69
CA ASN A 45 -11.66 2.69 -0.73
C ASN A 45 -12.98 2.58 -1.52
N VAL A 46 -13.95 3.41 -1.17
CA VAL A 46 -15.28 3.43 -1.79
C VAL A 46 -15.60 4.83 -2.29
N ILE A 47 -16.14 4.91 -3.51
CA ILE A 47 -16.80 6.09 -4.06
C ILE A 47 -18.26 5.81 -4.37
N PHE A 48 -19.08 6.85 -4.48
CA PHE A 48 -20.52 6.71 -4.68
C PHE A 48 -20.93 7.20 -6.07
N ASN A 49 -21.88 6.52 -6.71
CA ASN A 49 -22.41 6.94 -8.01
C ASN A 49 -23.46 8.07 -7.93
N ASN A 50 -23.79 8.55 -6.73
CA ASN A 50 -24.85 9.55 -6.51
C ASN A 50 -24.38 10.82 -5.79
N ASN A 51 -23.12 10.89 -5.35
CA ASN A 51 -22.52 12.04 -4.69
C ASN A 51 -20.98 11.97 -4.73
N LEU A 52 -20.29 13.02 -4.24
CA LEU A 52 -18.83 13.14 -4.30
C LEU A 52 -18.12 12.83 -2.96
N ASP A 53 -18.83 12.37 -1.94
CA ASP A 53 -18.30 12.25 -0.56
C ASP A 53 -17.32 11.07 -0.39
N GLY A 54 -17.32 10.13 -1.34
CA GLY A 54 -16.43 8.97 -1.33
C GLY A 54 -15.01 9.27 -1.83
N ARG A 55 -14.07 8.41 -1.47
CA ARG A 55 -12.64 8.53 -1.78
C ARG A 55 -11.89 7.23 -1.54
N LEU A 56 -10.72 7.12 -2.17
CA LEU A 56 -9.62 6.31 -1.67
C LEU A 56 -8.83 7.14 -0.65
N ASP A 57 -8.60 6.58 0.53
CA ASP A 57 -7.86 7.19 1.64
C ASP A 57 -7.07 6.07 2.34
N ILE A 58 -5.77 6.02 2.05
CA ILE A 58 -4.87 4.94 2.48
C ILE A 58 -3.52 5.51 2.90
N ASP A 59 -2.84 4.80 3.78
CA ASP A 59 -1.43 5.07 4.08
C ASP A 59 -0.54 4.11 3.28
N LEU A 60 0.29 4.68 2.42
CA LEU A 60 1.19 3.94 1.53
C LEU A 60 2.59 3.93 2.14
N GLU A 61 3.08 2.76 2.55
CA GLU A 61 4.41 2.59 3.13
C GLU A 61 5.37 1.97 2.11
N TYR A 62 6.56 2.55 2.03
CA TYR A 62 7.64 2.11 1.15
C TYR A 62 8.82 1.55 1.94
N ARG A 63 9.39 0.44 1.48
CA ARG A 63 10.57 -0.20 2.10
C ARG A 63 11.58 -0.65 1.05
N ASP A 64 12.86 -0.49 1.34
CA ASP A 64 13.99 -0.95 0.53
C ASP A 64 15.14 -1.48 1.42
N ALA A 65 16.23 -1.94 0.78
CA ALA A 65 17.42 -2.47 1.44
C ALA A 65 18.17 -1.46 2.32
N GLU A 66 17.92 -0.16 2.14
CA GLU A 66 18.58 0.95 2.84
C GLU A 66 17.61 1.71 3.76
N ASN A 67 16.58 1.03 4.26
CA ASN A 67 15.57 1.57 5.17
C ASN A 67 14.80 2.77 4.60
N GLY A 68 14.46 2.69 3.31
CA GLY A 68 13.63 3.68 2.63
C GLY A 68 14.40 4.84 2.00
N SER A 69 15.73 4.87 2.12
CA SER A 69 16.57 5.97 1.60
C SER A 69 16.65 6.02 0.07
N LEU A 70 16.31 4.92 -0.62
CA LEU A 70 16.43 4.83 -2.07
C LEU A 70 15.22 5.40 -2.80
N LEU A 71 14.14 5.79 -2.10
CA LEU A 71 12.96 6.35 -2.75
C LEU A 71 13.30 7.66 -3.47
N ASP A 72 13.07 7.69 -4.78
CA ASP A 72 13.08 8.92 -5.56
C ASP A 72 11.65 9.47 -5.65
N LYS A 73 10.75 8.69 -6.25
CA LYS A 73 9.35 9.08 -6.46
C LYS A 73 8.42 7.88 -6.63
N VAL A 74 7.12 8.14 -6.47
CA VAL A 74 6.03 7.21 -6.81
C VAL A 74 5.12 7.87 -7.84
N ASP A 75 5.01 7.28 -9.01
CA ASP A 75 4.03 7.66 -10.03
C ASP A 75 2.73 6.87 -9.78
N ILE A 76 1.60 7.60 -9.75
CA ILE A 76 0.28 7.07 -9.39
C ILE A 76 -0.61 7.13 -10.62
N PHE A 77 -1.05 5.96 -11.04
CA PHE A 77 -1.86 5.78 -12.22
C PHE A 77 -3.27 5.33 -11.85
N VAL A 78 -4.24 5.69 -12.69
CA VAL A 78 -5.65 5.32 -12.53
C VAL A 78 -6.18 4.71 -13.82
N THR A 79 -6.94 3.63 -13.66
CA THR A 79 -7.75 3.02 -14.73
C THR A 79 -9.19 2.87 -14.25
N PHE A 80 -10.16 3.24 -15.09
CA PHE A 80 -11.57 2.97 -14.83
C PHE A 80 -12.00 1.67 -15.53
N LEU A 81 -12.75 0.84 -14.81
CA LEU A 81 -13.32 -0.41 -15.28
C LEU A 81 -14.85 -0.34 -15.16
N ASP A 82 -15.52 -0.16 -16.29
CA ASP A 82 -16.97 -0.37 -16.38
C ASP A 82 -17.24 -1.88 -16.31
N LYS A 83 -17.89 -2.31 -15.23
CA LYS A 83 -18.24 -3.70 -14.96
C LYS A 83 -19.74 -3.93 -15.08
N THR A 84 -20.49 -2.92 -15.51
CA THR A 84 -21.94 -3.02 -15.66
C THR A 84 -22.34 -3.31 -17.10
N ASP A 85 -23.16 -4.33 -17.29
CA ASP A 85 -23.74 -4.68 -18.60
C ASP A 85 -24.85 -3.68 -18.98
N ASN A 86 -24.52 -2.39 -19.11
CA ASN A 86 -25.44 -1.41 -19.66
C ASN A 86 -25.38 -1.49 -21.19
N THR A 87 -26.32 -2.24 -21.77
CA THR A 87 -26.55 -2.32 -23.22
C THR A 87 -26.81 -0.92 -23.79
N GLY A 88 -25.76 -0.20 -24.20
CA GLY A 88 -25.90 1.11 -24.83
C GLY A 88 -24.72 2.09 -24.73
N ASN A 89 -23.71 1.88 -23.89
CA ASN A 89 -22.61 2.84 -23.75
C ASN A 89 -21.30 2.30 -24.35
N ASN A 90 -21.06 2.55 -25.64
CA ASN A 90 -19.83 2.14 -26.34
C ASN A 90 -18.86 3.31 -26.61
N ASN A 91 -19.01 4.46 -25.96
CA ASN A 91 -18.27 5.66 -26.37
C ASN A 91 -17.93 6.57 -25.17
N GLY A 92 -17.00 6.17 -24.30
CA GLY A 92 -16.45 7.10 -23.30
C GLY A 92 -15.60 6.52 -22.18
N VAL A 93 -15.65 5.21 -21.92
CA VAL A 93 -14.84 4.57 -20.87
C VAL A 93 -13.37 4.56 -21.31
N ILE A 94 -12.52 5.27 -20.58
CA ILE A 94 -11.08 5.13 -20.72
C ILE A 94 -10.68 3.84 -19.99
N GLU A 95 -10.53 2.75 -20.74
CA GLU A 95 -9.83 1.53 -20.30
C GLU A 95 -8.30 1.74 -20.23
N GLU A 96 -7.80 2.85 -20.78
CA GLU A 96 -6.39 3.20 -20.76
C GLU A 96 -5.98 3.73 -19.37
N GLU A 97 -4.80 3.32 -18.94
CA GLU A 97 -4.21 3.81 -17.71
C GLU A 97 -3.70 5.25 -17.87
N VAL A 98 -4.04 6.13 -16.93
CA VAL A 98 -3.66 7.54 -16.97
C VAL A 98 -2.85 7.90 -15.73
N LEU A 99 -1.76 8.65 -15.90
CA LEU A 99 -0.99 9.21 -14.79
C LEU A 99 -1.82 10.29 -14.08
N LEU A 100 -2.26 10.03 -12.85
CA LEU A 100 -2.95 11.01 -12.01
C LEU A 100 -1.95 12.04 -11.48
N ARG A 101 -0.87 11.58 -10.83
CA ARG A 101 0.15 12.44 -10.24
C ARG A 101 1.43 11.68 -9.90
N THR A 102 2.50 12.45 -9.70
CA THR A 102 3.78 11.99 -9.15
C THR A 102 3.94 12.50 -7.73
N VAL A 103 4.34 11.63 -6.82
CA VAL A 103 4.71 11.96 -5.44
C VAL A 103 6.21 11.77 -5.29
N GLU A 104 6.94 12.88 -5.20
CA GLU A 104 8.38 12.88 -4.89
C GLU A 104 8.62 12.38 -3.46
N ASN A 105 9.83 11.90 -3.15
CA ASN A 105 10.18 11.42 -1.80
C ASN A 105 9.90 12.44 -0.68
N THR A 106 9.97 13.74 -0.98
CA THR A 106 9.66 14.83 -0.04
C THR A 106 8.19 14.87 0.39
N GLY A 107 7.31 14.18 -0.34
CA GLY A 107 5.90 13.96 0.02
C GLY A 107 5.68 12.83 1.04
N PHE A 108 6.73 12.10 1.41
CA PHE A 108 6.69 11.04 2.41
C PHE A 108 7.22 11.54 3.75
N SER A 109 6.63 11.03 4.83
CA SER A 109 7.09 11.21 6.20
C SER A 109 7.51 9.87 6.81
N ILE A 110 8.37 9.88 7.82
CA ILE A 110 8.73 8.65 8.53
C ILE A 110 7.55 8.20 9.38
N GLY A 111 7.07 6.98 9.15
CA GLY A 111 6.02 6.32 9.93
C GLY A 111 6.55 5.61 11.17
N ASP A 112 5.65 4.95 11.91
CA ASP A 112 5.96 4.30 13.19
C ASP A 112 7.01 3.17 13.12
N ASN A 113 7.22 2.63 11.92
CA ASN A 113 8.19 1.56 11.65
C ASN A 113 9.55 2.07 11.12
N ASP A 114 9.82 3.38 11.21
CA ASP A 114 11.00 4.05 10.65
C ASP A 114 11.09 4.00 9.10
N PHE A 115 10.00 3.66 8.41
CA PHE A 115 9.91 3.65 6.95
C PHE A 115 9.12 4.84 6.40
N PRO A 116 9.40 5.30 5.15
CA PRO A 116 8.61 6.33 4.49
C PRO A 116 7.13 5.92 4.30
N VAL A 117 6.22 6.81 4.72
CA VAL A 117 4.77 6.70 4.58
C VAL A 117 4.22 7.95 3.91
N HIS A 118 3.30 7.77 2.97
CA HIS A 118 2.51 8.84 2.36
C HIS A 118 1.01 8.55 2.53
N ASN A 119 0.27 9.49 3.11
CA ASN A 119 -1.19 9.42 3.12
C ASN A 119 -1.72 9.80 1.73
N LEU A 120 -2.25 8.81 1.03
CA LEU A 120 -2.79 8.95 -0.31
C LEU A 120 -4.31 9.15 -0.26
N VAL A 121 -4.75 10.34 -0.68
CA VAL A 121 -6.16 10.63 -0.90
C VAL A 121 -6.45 10.84 -2.38
N ILE A 122 -7.40 10.07 -2.94
CA ILE A 122 -7.96 10.27 -4.28
C ILE A 122 -9.47 10.39 -4.13
N THR A 123 -9.99 11.58 -4.40
CA THR A 123 -11.42 11.87 -4.25
C THR A 123 -12.23 11.35 -5.43
N THR A 124 -13.55 11.25 -5.26
CA THR A 124 -14.46 10.99 -6.38
C THR A 124 -14.26 11.99 -7.52
N GLU A 125 -14.03 13.28 -7.22
CA GLU A 125 -13.78 14.31 -8.23
C GLU A 125 -12.47 14.06 -9.00
N ASP A 126 -11.39 13.65 -8.32
CA ASP A 126 -10.12 13.30 -8.97
C ASP A 126 -10.31 12.14 -9.96
N TYR A 127 -11.01 11.08 -9.54
CA TYR A 127 -11.30 9.91 -10.38
C TYR A 127 -12.10 10.26 -11.63
N LEU A 128 -13.18 11.03 -11.46
CA LEU A 128 -14.00 11.48 -12.58
C LEU A 128 -13.22 12.38 -13.53
N SER A 129 -12.45 13.33 -12.99
CA SER A 129 -11.65 14.26 -13.79
C SER A 129 -10.57 13.54 -14.62
N ILE A 130 -9.78 12.65 -13.99
CA ILE A 130 -8.65 12.00 -14.68
C ILE A 130 -9.11 10.99 -15.74
N THR A 131 -10.29 10.40 -15.56
CA THR A 131 -10.86 9.44 -16.52
C THR A 131 -11.86 10.08 -17.48
N ASN A 132 -12.02 11.40 -17.42
CA ASN A 132 -12.97 12.16 -18.23
C ASN A 132 -14.41 11.61 -18.15
N ASN A 133 -14.82 11.28 -16.93
CA ASN A 133 -16.13 10.71 -16.61
C ASN A 133 -16.98 11.67 -15.76
N THR A 134 -18.23 11.31 -15.51
CA THR A 134 -19.16 12.04 -14.61
C THR A 134 -19.86 11.04 -13.68
N LEU A 135 -20.55 11.52 -12.63
CA LEU A 135 -21.33 10.65 -11.75
C LEU A 135 -22.37 9.81 -12.51
N ASP A 136 -23.01 10.39 -13.52
CA ASP A 136 -23.98 9.68 -14.36
C ASP A 136 -23.33 8.60 -15.26
N GLY A 137 -22.00 8.64 -15.41
CA GLY A 137 -21.21 7.71 -16.22
C GLY A 137 -20.51 6.62 -15.39
N ILE A 138 -20.78 6.52 -14.10
CA ILE A 138 -20.37 5.40 -13.24
C ILE A 138 -21.60 4.72 -12.62
N THR A 139 -21.51 3.41 -12.42
CA THR A 139 -22.58 2.60 -11.84
C THR A 139 -22.04 1.78 -10.67
N ALA A 140 -22.89 1.53 -9.68
CA ALA A 140 -22.56 0.60 -8.60
C ALA A 140 -22.09 -0.75 -9.17
N GLY A 141 -20.91 -1.19 -8.76
CA GLY A 141 -20.22 -2.37 -9.30
C GLY A 141 -19.05 -2.07 -10.23
N ASP A 142 -18.96 -0.85 -10.76
CA ASP A 142 -17.76 -0.39 -11.46
C ASP A 142 -16.58 -0.22 -10.49
N GLU A 143 -15.37 -0.15 -11.05
CA GLU A 143 -14.13 -0.08 -10.26
C GLU A 143 -13.16 0.96 -10.83
N TYR A 144 -12.40 1.58 -9.93
CA TYR A 144 -11.16 2.29 -10.28
C TYR A 144 -9.96 1.51 -9.74
N ILE A 145 -9.00 1.20 -10.60
CA ILE A 145 -7.71 0.63 -10.21
C ILE A 145 -6.71 1.75 -10.09
N THR A 146 -6.14 1.91 -8.90
CA THR A 146 -4.98 2.78 -8.67
C THR A 146 -3.71 1.94 -8.69
N ARG A 147 -2.82 2.15 -9.68
CA ARG A 147 -1.51 1.48 -9.78
C ARG A 147 -0.39 2.40 -9.30
N PHE A 148 0.61 1.82 -8.65
CA PHE A 148 1.85 2.50 -8.27
C PHE A 148 3.03 2.06 -9.12
N GLU A 149 3.92 3.01 -9.40
CA GLU A 149 5.23 2.77 -9.97
C GLU A 149 6.28 3.50 -9.13
N VAL A 150 7.24 2.75 -8.59
CA VAL A 150 8.26 3.29 -7.71
C VAL A 150 9.55 3.47 -8.49
N THR A 151 10.10 4.67 -8.49
CA THR A 151 11.44 4.95 -9.02
C THR A 151 12.40 5.13 -7.85
N LEU A 152 13.58 4.52 -7.97
CA LEU A 152 14.67 4.66 -7.00
C LEU A 152 15.68 5.71 -7.45
N THR A 153 16.46 6.22 -6.49
CA THR A 153 17.51 7.23 -6.72
C THR A 153 18.62 6.74 -7.67
N ASP A 154 18.76 5.42 -7.85
CA ASP A 154 19.68 4.79 -8.79
C ASP A 154 19.07 4.52 -10.19
N GLY A 155 17.81 4.92 -10.40
CA GLY A 155 17.08 4.81 -11.67
C GLY A 155 16.36 3.48 -11.89
N ARG A 156 16.40 2.54 -10.94
CA ARG A 156 15.54 1.34 -11.01
C ARG A 156 14.08 1.74 -10.86
N VAL A 157 13.20 1.03 -11.59
CA VAL A 157 11.75 1.27 -11.58
C VAL A 157 11.05 -0.04 -11.23
N PHE A 158 10.07 0.00 -10.33
CA PHE A 158 9.30 -1.15 -9.87
C PHE A 158 7.80 -0.92 -10.02
N SER A 159 7.10 -1.89 -10.59
CA SER A 159 5.64 -1.91 -10.67
C SER A 159 5.11 -3.35 -10.82
N THR A 160 3.83 -3.50 -11.12
CA THR A 160 3.12 -4.78 -11.26
C THR A 160 3.80 -5.76 -12.22
N ASN A 161 4.50 -5.26 -13.24
CA ASN A 161 5.11 -6.03 -14.32
C ASN A 161 6.52 -6.57 -14.02
N ASN A 162 7.15 -6.17 -12.91
CA ASN A 162 8.49 -6.64 -12.53
C ASN A 162 8.57 -7.09 -11.06
N THR A 163 7.44 -7.59 -10.56
CA THR A 163 7.35 -8.34 -9.30
C THR A 163 7.89 -9.75 -9.49
N GLY A 164 8.71 -10.25 -8.55
CA GLY A 164 9.33 -11.58 -8.67
C GLY A 164 9.52 -12.28 -7.33
N SER A 165 9.43 -13.62 -7.31
CA SER A 165 9.58 -14.45 -6.12
C SER A 165 10.96 -14.38 -5.44
N ASN A 166 11.95 -13.73 -6.05
CA ASN A 166 13.29 -13.53 -5.48
C ASN A 166 13.65 -12.04 -5.31
N GLY A 167 12.66 -11.15 -5.16
CA GLY A 167 12.89 -9.72 -4.97
C GLY A 167 11.69 -8.88 -4.52
N GLY A 168 10.50 -9.44 -4.40
CA GLY A 168 9.35 -8.72 -3.87
C GLY A 168 8.29 -9.68 -3.38
N LEU A 169 8.11 -9.72 -2.06
CA LEU A 169 6.90 -10.27 -1.46
C LEU A 169 5.68 -9.56 -2.06
N ILE A 170 4.54 -10.24 -2.04
CA ILE A 170 3.25 -9.77 -2.55
C ILE A 170 3.03 -8.32 -2.09
N SER A 171 3.10 -7.38 -3.02
CA SER A 171 3.03 -5.94 -2.78
C SER A 171 1.76 -5.40 -3.41
N ASN A 172 1.13 -4.46 -2.72
CA ASN A 172 -0.12 -3.85 -3.16
C ASN A 172 0.18 -2.76 -4.18
N PHE A 173 0.82 -3.13 -5.30
CA PHE A 173 1.07 -2.20 -6.41
C PHE A 173 -0.22 -1.74 -7.09
N ASN A 174 -1.36 -2.38 -6.79
CA ASN A 174 -2.69 -1.95 -7.19
C ASN A 174 -3.61 -1.86 -5.99
N VAL A 175 -4.49 -0.87 -5.99
CA VAL A 175 -5.63 -0.76 -5.06
C VAL A 175 -6.91 -0.59 -5.86
N VAL A 176 -7.91 -1.41 -5.53
CA VAL A 176 -9.24 -1.30 -6.13
C VAL A 176 -10.09 -0.38 -5.26
N THR A 177 -10.65 0.66 -5.88
CA THR A 177 -11.69 1.50 -5.31
C THR A 177 -13.02 1.13 -5.96
N SER A 178 -13.98 0.68 -5.16
CA SER A 178 -15.29 0.25 -5.66
C SER A 178 -16.23 1.44 -5.81
N VAL A 179 -17.06 1.40 -6.85
CA VAL A 179 -18.23 2.29 -6.99
C VAL A 179 -19.43 1.62 -6.33
N GLU A 180 -20.07 2.32 -5.41
CA GLU A 180 -21.30 1.92 -4.71
C GLU A 180 -22.51 2.83 -5.01
#